data_AF-A0AAW4L3C5-F1
#
_entry.id   AF-A0AAW4L3C5-F1
#
_cell.length_a   1.000
_cell.length_b   1.000
_cell.length_c   1.000
_cell.angle_alpha   90.00
_cell.angle_beta   90.00
_cell.angle_gamma   90.00
#
_symmetry.space_group_name_H-M   'P 1'
#
loop_
_entity.id
_entity.type
_entity.pdbx_description
1 polymer ?
#
loop_
_entity_poly.entity_id
_entity_poly.type
_entity_poly.pdbx_seq_one_letter_code
_entity_poly.pdbx_strand_id
1 'polypeptide(L)' 'MSNEDLLAALQELLEASSVMTSGQLPSASQLERYQRAREWAQRLLDREERAKNA' A
#
# COMPACT_ATOMS: atom_id res chain seq x y z
N MET A 1 -0.79 -14.35 6.44
CA MET A 1 0.17 -13.41 5.84
C MET A 1 1.50 -13.65 6.51
N SER A 2 2.47 -14.16 5.77
CA SER A 2 3.85 -14.22 6.23
C SER A 2 4.39 -12.77 6.29
N ASN A 3 5.47 -12.55 7.04
CA ASN A 3 6.17 -11.26 7.01
C ASN A 3 6.67 -10.89 5.59
N GLU A 4 6.86 -11.88 4.72
CA GLU A 4 7.28 -11.69 3.33
C GLU A 4 6.16 -11.10 2.46
N ASP A 5 4.91 -11.56 2.64
CA ASP A 5 3.74 -10.98 1.96
C ASP A 5 3.54 -9.51 2.34
N LEU A 6 3.80 -9.20 3.62
CA LEU A 6 3.71 -7.85 4.15
C LEU A 6 4.83 -6.96 3.60
N LEU A 7 6.06 -7.45 3.57
CA LEU A 7 7.20 -6.71 3.03
C LEU A 7 7.00 -6.39 1.54
N ALA A 8 6.52 -7.36 0.75
CA ALA A 8 6.22 -7.17 -0.67
C ALA A 8 5.12 -6.10 -0.87
N ALA A 9 4.05 -6.15 -0.07
CA ALA A 9 2.98 -5.15 -0.13
C ALA A 9 3.47 -3.73 0.25
N LEU A 10 4.35 -3.62 1.24
CA LEU A 10 4.94 -2.34 1.64
C LEU A 10 5.89 -1.77 0.58
N GLN A 11 6.67 -2.63 -0.09
CA GLN A 11 7.52 -2.23 -1.21
C GLN A 11 6.68 -1.72 -2.38
N GLU A 12 5.61 -2.42 -2.73
CA GLU A 12 4.69 -2.00 -3.81
C GLU A 12 4.00 -0.65 -3.48
N LEU A 13 3.62 -0.44 -2.22
CA LEU A 13 3.07 0.84 -1.75
C LEU A 13 4.09 1.98 -1.88
N LEU A 14 5.35 1.73 -1.51
CA LEU A 14 6.42 2.72 -1.58
C LEU A 14 6.70 3.14 -3.03
N GLU A 15 6.83 2.17 -3.93
CA GLU A 15 7.04 2.43 -5.36
C GLU A 15 5.87 3.20 -5.97
N ALA A 16 4.63 2.78 -5.69
CA ALA A 16 3.45 3.45 -6.20
C ALA A 16 3.33 4.89 -5.67
N SER A 17 3.68 5.11 -4.40
CA SER A 17 3.66 6.46 -3.79
C SER A 17 4.74 7.37 -4.38
N SER A 18 5.94 6.84 -4.64
CA SER A 18 7.03 7.58 -5.28
C SER A 18 6.61 8.11 -6.66
N VAL A 19 5.95 7.28 -7.47
CA VAL A 19 5.39 7.68 -8.77
C VAL A 19 4.40 8.83 -8.63
N MET A 20 3.50 8.78 -7.63
CA MET A 20 2.52 9.83 -7.39
C MET A 20 3.15 11.17 -6.98
N THR A 21 4.32 11.13 -6.32
CA THR A 21 5.04 12.34 -5.88
C THR A 21 6.09 12.84 -6.86
N SER A 22 6.30 12.15 -7.98
CA SER A 22 7.35 12.44 -8.96
C SER A 22 7.14 13.73 -9.78
N GLY A 23 5.97 14.35 -9.66
CA GLY A 23 5.55 15.49 -10.49
C GLY A 23 5.21 15.11 -11.94
N GLN A 24 5.36 13.85 -12.32
CA GLN A 24 4.89 13.31 -13.59
C GLN A 24 3.42 12.90 -13.47
N LEU A 25 2.67 13.05 -14.57
CA LEU A 25 1.27 12.63 -14.61
C LEU A 25 1.21 11.09 -14.62
N PRO A 26 0.67 10.44 -13.58
CA PRO A 26 0.68 8.97 -13.51
C PRO A 26 -0.24 8.38 -14.57
N SER A 27 0.14 7.23 -15.11
CA SER A 27 -0.74 6.46 -15.98
C SER A 27 -1.92 5.85 -15.20
N ALA A 28 -2.98 5.47 -15.91
CA ALA A 28 -4.13 4.79 -15.30
C ALA A 28 -3.71 3.52 -14.53
N SER A 29 -2.78 2.73 -15.07
CA SER A 29 -2.28 1.52 -14.41
C SER A 29 -1.45 1.80 -13.16
N GLN A 30 -0.73 2.92 -13.11
CA GLN A 30 -0.02 3.38 -11.92
C GLN A 30 -0.99 3.84 -10.83
N LEU A 31 -2.07 4.54 -11.21
CA LEU A 31 -3.15 4.93 -10.29
C LEU A 31 -3.86 3.72 -9.69
N GLU A 32 -4.22 2.72 -10.50
CA GLU A 32 -4.84 1.49 -10.01
C GLU A 32 -3.93 0.71 -9.06
N ARG A 33 -2.63 0.68 -9.33
CA ARG A 33 -1.65 0.02 -8.46
C ARG A 33 -1.53 0.74 -7.12
N TYR A 34 -1.46 2.07 -7.16
CA TYR A 34 -1.46 2.90 -5.97
C TYR A 34 -2.73 2.72 -5.13
N GLN A 35 -3.92 2.68 -5.76
CA GLN A 35 -5.18 2.45 -5.06
C GLN A 35 -5.21 1.10 -4.36
N ARG A 36 -4.81 0.02 -5.06
CA ARG A 36 -4.75 -1.33 -4.49
C ARG A 36 -3.78 -1.41 -3.31
N ALA A 37 -2.59 -0.83 -3.45
CA ALA A 37 -1.61 -0.81 -2.39
C ALA A 37 -2.15 -0.04 -1.16
N ARG A 38 -2.81 1.10 -1.38
CA ARG A 38 -3.43 1.91 -0.33
C ARG A 38 -4.54 1.15 0.41
N GLU A 39 -5.39 0.42 -0.30
CA GLU A 39 -6.43 -0.43 0.32
C GLU A 39 -5.81 -1.52 1.20
N TRP A 40 -4.74 -2.15 0.74
CA TRP A 40 -4.01 -3.15 1.53
C TRP A 40 -3.40 -2.56 2.80
N ALA A 41 -2.77 -1.39 2.70
CA ALA A 41 -2.22 -0.69 3.85
C ALA A 41 -3.31 -0.35 4.88
N GLN A 42 -4.49 0.12 4.43
CA GLN A 42 -5.60 0.42 5.34
C GLN A 42 -6.09 -0.84 6.06
N ARG A 43 -6.29 -1.95 5.35
CA ARG A 43 -6.71 -3.22 5.96
C ARG A 43 -5.72 -3.73 7.01
N LEU A 44 -4.43 -3.53 6.77
CA LEU A 44 -3.39 -3.88 7.72
C LEU A 44 -3.46 -3.00 8.98
N LEU A 45 -3.60 -1.68 8.82
CA LEU A 45 -3.74 -0.76 9.94
C LEU A 45 -4.96 -1.10 10.79
N ASP A 46 -6.11 -1.34 10.16
CA ASP A 46 -7.35 -1.72 10.85
C ASP A 46 -7.19 -3.04 11.63
N ARG A 47 -6.43 -4.00 11.07
CA ARG A 47 -6.15 -5.28 11.74
C ARG A 47 -5.26 -5.08 12.96
N GLU A 48 -4.18 -4.31 12.83
CA GLU A 48 -3.26 -4.02 13.94
C GLU A 48 -3.95 -3.20 15.04
N GLU A 49 -4.82 -2.26 14.67
CA GLU A 49 -5.61 -1.48 15.62
C GLU A 49 -6.60 -2.37 16.38
N ARG A 50 -7.28 -3.30 15.69
CA ARG A 50 -8.14 -4.29 16.36
C ARG A 50 -7.37 -5.24 17.27
N ALA A 51 -6.17 -5.66 16.88
CA ALA A 51 -5.32 -6.52 17.69
C ALA A 51 -4.82 -5.84 18.97
N LYS A 52 -4.64 -4.52 18.97
CA LYS A 52 -4.25 -3.73 20.16
C LYS A 52 -5.41 -3.45 21.12
N ASN A 53 -6.64 -3.48 20.63
CA ASN A 53 -7.86 -3.18 21.38
C ASN A 53 -8.61 -4.46 21.83
N ALA A 54 -8.06 -5.63 21.57
CA ALA A 54 -8.54 -6.94 22.00
C ALA A 54 -7.73 -7.43 23.22
#